data_AF-A0A2E0FMB6-F1
#
_entry.id   AF-A0A2E0FMB6-F1
#
_cell.length_a   1.000
_cell.length_b   1.000
_cell.length_c   1.000
_cell.angle_alpha   90.00
_cell.angle_beta   90.00
_cell.angle_gamma   90.00
#
_symmetry.space_group_name_H-M   'P 1'
#
loop_
_entity.id
_entity.type
_entity.pdbx_description
1 polymer ?
#
loop_
_entity_poly.entity_id
_entity_poly.type
_entity_poly.pdbx_seq_one_letter_code
_entity_poly.pdbx_strand_id
1 'polypeptide(L)'
;MTSSVRAKMVEQIKAAKQAVKAAEENLKKTWVRARNDKGQLVGDDPSTPDVDEAWVEVKENTPKPAPKKKAAPKKKTATKKSTKK
;
A
#
# COMPACT_ATOMS: atom_id res chain seq x y z
N MET A 1 48.59 -2.06 7.63
CA MET A 1 47.61 -1.81 8.71
C MET A 1 46.82 -0.57 8.33
N THR A 2 45.61 -0.71 7.80
CA THR A 2 44.76 0.45 7.51
C THR A 2 44.38 1.10 8.84
N SER A 3 44.74 2.37 9.00
CA SER A 3 44.61 3.10 10.26
C SER A 3 43.16 3.12 10.74
N SER A 4 42.96 2.84 12.02
CA SER A 4 41.68 2.82 12.75
C SER A 4 40.75 4.01 12.41
N VAL A 5 41.34 5.16 12.10
CA VAL A 5 40.65 6.39 11.65
C VAL A 5 39.83 6.18 10.37
N ARG A 6 40.37 5.47 9.36
CA ARG A 6 39.67 5.27 8.07
C ARG A 6 38.47 4.36 8.22
N ALA A 7 38.55 3.34 9.07
CA ALA A 7 37.41 2.48 9.39
C ALA A 7 36.29 3.26 10.08
N LYS A 8 36.65 4.09 11.07
CA LYS A 8 35.69 4.94 11.80
C LYS A 8 34.99 5.95 10.89
N MET A 9 35.70 6.51 9.91
CA MET A 9 35.09 7.42 8.93
C MET A 9 34.10 6.70 7.99
N VAL A 10 34.41 5.47 7.57
CA VAL A 10 33.49 4.66 6.74
C VAL A 10 32.22 4.31 7.51
N GLU A 11 32.32 3.98 8.80
CA GLU A 11 31.17 3.73 9.66
C GLU A 11 30.29 4.96 9.82
N GLN A 12 30.88 6.13 10.06
CA GLN A 12 30.14 7.40 10.13
C GLN A 12 29.40 7.71 8.82
N ILE A 13 30.05 7.49 7.66
CA ILE A 13 29.41 7.68 6.35
C ILE A 13 28.24 6.69 6.16
N LYS A 14 28.39 5.44 6.58
CA LYS A 14 27.33 4.43 6.50
C LYS A 14 26.15 4.79 7.41
N ALA A 15 26.43 5.21 8.64
CA ALA A 15 25.41 5.67 9.58
C ALA A 15 24.66 6.90 9.06
N ALA A 16 25.37 7.89 8.51
CA ALA A 16 24.77 9.07 7.90
C ALA A 16 23.85 8.70 6.72
N LYS A 17 24.29 7.78 5.84
CA LYS A 17 23.45 7.29 4.73
C LYS A 17 22.20 6.57 5.22
N GLN A 18 22.31 5.78 6.29
CA GLN A 18 21.14 5.12 6.89
C GLN A 18 20.18 6.12 7.53
N ALA A 19 20.69 7.16 8.20
CA ALA A 19 19.87 8.23 8.77
C ALA A 19 19.12 9.02 7.68
N VAL A 20 19.79 9.37 6.58
CA VAL A 20 19.14 10.03 5.42
C VAL A 20 18.07 9.13 4.82
N LYS A 21 18.35 7.84 4.63
CA LYS A 21 17.35 6.88 4.12
C LYS A 21 16.15 6.75 5.06
N ALA A 22 16.38 6.70 6.37
CA ALA A 22 15.30 6.65 7.36
C ALA A 22 14.46 7.93 7.37
N ALA A 23 15.10 9.10 7.21
CA ALA A 23 14.40 10.38 7.08
C ALA A 23 13.56 10.44 5.81
N GLU A 24 14.10 9.99 4.67
CA GLU A 24 13.35 9.88 3.41
C GLU A 24 12.17 8.91 3.50
N GLU A 25 12.34 7.76 4.16
CA GLU A 25 11.25 6.79 4.37
C GLU A 25 10.14 7.38 5.24
N ASN A 26 10.46 8.24 6.22
CA ASN A 26 9.46 8.93 7.01
C ASN A 26 8.74 10.03 6.22
N LEU A 27 9.45 10.78 5.37
CA LEU A 27 8.85 11.80 4.51
C LEU A 27 7.89 11.23 3.45
N LYS A 28 8.11 9.98 3.02
CA LYS A 28 7.26 9.26 2.06
C LYS A 28 6.00 8.65 2.68
N LYS A 29 5.76 8.88 3.97
CA LYS A 29 4.54 8.44 4.66
C LYS A 29 3.47 9.50 4.50
N THR A 30 2.42 9.15 3.80
CA THR A 30 1.25 10.02 3.62
C THR A 30 0.03 9.33 4.21
N TRP A 31 -0.84 10.08 4.86
CA TRP A 31 -2.10 9.55 5.36
C TRP A 31 -3.17 9.72 4.30
N VAL A 32 -3.89 8.65 3.99
CA VAL A 32 -5.03 8.68 3.06
C VAL A 32 -6.24 8.06 3.72
N ARG A 33 -7.43 8.45 3.28
CA ARG A 33 -8.66 7.87 3.80
C ARG A 33 -8.77 6.38 3.46
N ALA A 34 -9.07 5.59 4.47
CA ALA A 34 -9.32 4.16 4.38
C ALA A 34 -10.50 3.87 3.42
N ARG A 35 -10.37 2.81 2.62
CA ARG A 35 -11.46 2.28 1.77
C ARG A 35 -11.68 0.81 2.07
N ASN A 36 -12.94 0.40 2.15
CA ASN A 36 -13.31 -1.01 2.29
C ASN A 36 -13.23 -1.77 0.95
N ASP A 37 -13.49 -3.08 0.96
CA ASP A 37 -13.46 -3.94 -0.24
C ASP A 37 -14.44 -3.53 -1.34
N LYS A 38 -15.47 -2.75 -0.98
CA LYS A 38 -16.46 -2.19 -1.91
C LYS A 38 -16.02 -0.84 -2.47
N GLY A 39 -14.87 -0.33 -2.05
CA GLY A 39 -14.32 0.98 -2.43
C GLY A 39 -14.96 2.17 -1.71
N GLN A 40 -15.83 1.91 -0.72
CA GLN A 40 -16.45 2.96 0.08
C GLN A 40 -15.48 3.41 1.17
N LEU A 41 -15.60 4.68 1.56
CA LEU A 41 -14.81 5.24 2.64
C LEU A 41 -15.21 4.62 3.97
N VAL A 42 -14.22 4.24 4.75
CA VAL A 42 -14.42 3.76 6.13
C VAL A 42 -14.54 5.00 7.02
N GLY A 43 -15.58 5.01 7.87
CA GLY A 43 -15.75 6.02 8.91
C GLY A 43 -15.10 5.56 10.20
N ASP A 44 -15.08 6.44 11.19
CA ASP A 44 -14.57 6.12 12.52
C ASP A 44 -15.56 5.23 13.30
N ASP A 45 -15.07 4.27 14.09
CA ASP A 45 -15.89 3.40 14.92
C ASP A 45 -16.00 3.97 16.35
N PRO A 46 -17.21 4.37 16.80
CA PRO A 46 -17.41 4.89 18.15
C PRO A 46 -17.12 3.88 19.26
N SER A 47 -16.96 2.58 18.94
CA SER A 47 -16.55 1.54 19.89
C SER A 47 -15.04 1.52 20.17
N THR A 48 -14.22 2.17 19.34
CA THR A 48 -12.75 2.21 19.43
C THR A 48 -12.24 3.66 19.39
N PRO A 49 -12.54 4.48 20.41
CA PRO A 49 -12.26 5.92 20.40
C PRO A 49 -10.77 6.29 20.30
N ASP A 50 -9.88 5.34 20.59
CA ASP A 50 -8.43 5.54 20.52
C ASP A 50 -7.83 5.23 19.13
N VAL A 51 -8.62 4.71 18.19
CA VAL A 51 -8.14 4.25 16.87
C VAL A 51 -8.90 4.94 15.74
N ASP A 52 -8.20 5.79 14.99
CA ASP A 52 -8.77 6.44 13.80
C ASP A 52 -8.72 5.50 12.57
N GLU A 53 -9.79 4.73 12.42
CA GLU A 53 -9.95 3.75 11.34
C GLU A 53 -10.24 4.40 9.97
N ALA A 54 -10.57 5.69 9.97
CA ALA A 54 -10.86 6.45 8.76
C ALA A 54 -9.58 6.78 7.97
N TRP A 55 -8.39 6.65 8.56
CA TRP A 55 -7.10 6.98 7.95
C TRP A 55 -6.09 5.84 7.99
N VAL A 56 -5.34 5.69 6.90
CA VAL A 56 -4.28 4.68 6.77
C VAL A 56 -2.99 5.34 6.30
N GLU A 57 -1.87 4.94 6.90
CA GLU A 57 -0.54 5.30 6.44
C GLU A 57 -0.21 4.56 5.13
N VAL A 58 -0.04 5.32 4.05
CA VAL A 58 0.40 4.81 2.75
C VAL A 58 1.82 5.30 2.48
N LYS A 59 2.70 4.34 2.19
CA LYS A 59 4.01 4.62 1.62
C LYS A 59 3.84 4.98 0.16
N GLU A 60 4.25 6.20 -0.19
CA GLU A 60 4.13 6.78 -1.54
C GLU A 60 4.77 5.91 -2.65
N ASN A 61 5.71 5.03 -2.28
CA ASN A 61 6.39 4.11 -3.20
C ASN A 61 5.77 2.71 -3.32
N THR A 62 4.60 2.45 -2.72
CA THR A 62 3.88 1.20 -3.00
C THR A 62 3.02 1.40 -4.25
N PRO A 63 3.28 0.67 -5.36
CA PRO A 63 2.41 0.76 -6.52
C PRO A 63 1.00 0.39 -6.09
N LYS A 64 0.08 1.34 -6.27
CA LYS A 64 -1.36 1.17 -6.01
C LYS A 64 -1.77 -0.20 -6.55
N PRO A 65 -2.28 -1.14 -5.73
CA PRO A 65 -2.69 -2.43 -6.25
C PRO A 65 -3.71 -2.18 -7.34
N ALA A 66 -3.35 -2.54 -8.57
CA ALA A 66 -4.20 -2.35 -9.73
C ALA A 66 -5.57 -2.97 -9.41
N PRO A 67 -6.69 -2.29 -9.71
CA PRO A 67 -8.00 -2.87 -9.48
C PRO A 67 -8.03 -4.21 -10.21
N LYS A 68 -8.19 -5.30 -9.45
CA LYS A 68 -8.42 -6.64 -10.03
C LYS A 68 -9.65 -6.48 -10.93
N LYS A 69 -9.43 -6.36 -12.25
CA LYS A 69 -10.50 -6.37 -13.23
C LYS A 69 -11.29 -7.63 -12.95
N LYS A 70 -12.52 -7.47 -12.42
CA LYS A 70 -13.45 -8.59 -12.38
C LYS A 70 -13.62 -9.01 -13.83
N ALA A 71 -13.30 -10.27 -14.11
CA ALA A 71 -13.52 -10.85 -15.42
C ALA A 71 -14.97 -10.55 -15.83
N ALA A 72 -15.13 -9.95 -17.02
CA ALA A 72 -16.44 -9.66 -17.56
C ALA A 72 -17.31 -10.94 -17.50
N PRO A 73 -18.59 -10.85 -17.07
CA PRO A 73 -19.45 -12.01 -17.09
C PRO A 73 -19.54 -12.54 -18.52
N LYS A 74 -19.05 -13.76 -18.75
CA LYS A 74 -19.22 -14.47 -20.02
C LYS A 74 -20.73 -14.51 -20.29
N LYS A 75 -21.15 -13.77 -21.32
CA LYS A 75 -22.51 -13.77 -21.85
C LYS A 75 -22.87 -15.24 -22.11
N LYS A 76 -23.71 -15.83 -21.24
CA LYS A 76 -24.19 -17.20 -21.45
C LYS A 76 -25.00 -17.17 -22.74
N THR A 77 -24.54 -17.92 -23.72
CA THR A 77 -25.25 -18.23 -24.96
C THR A 77 -26.62 -18.81 -24.60
N ALA A 78 -27.67 -18.12 -25.01
CA ALA A 78 -29.03 -18.65 -24.94
C ALA A 78 -29.13 -19.83 -25.93
N THR A 79 -28.96 -21.04 -25.40
CA THR A 79 -29.35 -22.28 -26.07
C THR A 79 -30.87 -22.31 -26.12
N LYS A 80 -31.47 -21.76 -27.19
CA LYS A 80 -32.87 -22.08 -27.52
C LYS A 80 -32.90 -23.50 -28.08
N LYS A 81 -33.37 -24.42 -27.24
CA LYS A 81 -33.74 -25.78 -27.60
C LYS A 81 -34.72 -25.78 -28.78
N SER A 82 -34.49 -26.73 -29.67
CA SER A 82 -35.42 -27.25 -30.67
C SER A 82 -36.82 -27.53 -30.09
N THR A 83 -37.88 -27.19 -30.82
CA THR A 83 -39.13 -27.96 -30.74
C THR A 83 -39.80 -28.00 -32.11
N LYS A 84 -39.99 -29.23 -32.57
CA LYS A 84 -40.68 -29.70 -33.75
C LYS A 84 -42.19 -29.59 -33.55
N LYS A 85 -42.92 -29.05 -34.53
CA LYS A 85 -44.24 -29.56 -34.96
C LYS A 85 -44.63 -28.97 -36.30
#